data_AF-A0A0N4VM37-F1
#
_entry.id   AF-A0A0N4VM37-F1
#
_cell.length_a   1.000
_cell.length_b   1.000
_cell.length_c   1.000
_cell.angle_alpha   90.00
_cell.angle_beta   90.00
_cell.angle_gamma   90.00
#
_symmetry.space_group_name_H-M   'P 1'
#
loop_
_entity.id
_entity.type
_entity.pdbx_description
1 polymer ?
#
loop_
_entity_poly.entity_id
_entity_poly.type
_entity_poly.pdbx_seq_one_letter_code
_entity_poly.pdbx_strand_id
1 'polypeptide(L)'
;MIYRADAYVATFGYIIFGVVVAIPNLYFFIKLVKCKKLRSNYGLMVFQLFISFACGVVLGLKGTVRTVKNFLDILGEITSSKTCLYQSVTPLEIWIYFQFATMLLANSIDRLLVVCDPLFYFANRLRIVILLVSLSIGSATILMIALYVTELHLPDRKTVKMCP
;
A
#
# COMPACT_ATOMS: atom_id res chain seq x y z
N MET A 1 11.30 28.76 9.29
CA MET A 1 10.73 28.85 7.92
C MET A 1 11.08 27.64 7.06
N ILE A 2 12.33 27.13 7.09
CA ILE A 2 12.78 25.96 6.31
C ILE A 2 11.87 24.73 6.54
N TYR A 3 11.57 24.40 7.81
CA TYR A 3 10.66 23.30 8.18
C TYR A 3 9.22 23.37 7.61
N ARG A 4 8.70 24.57 7.32
CA ARG A 4 7.35 24.70 6.73
C ARG A 4 7.39 24.37 5.24
N ALA A 5 8.42 24.82 4.52
CA ALA A 5 8.59 24.55 3.09
C ALA A 5 8.70 23.04 2.81
N ASP A 6 9.49 22.31 3.62
CA ASP A 6 9.64 20.85 3.50
C ASP A 6 8.30 20.11 3.73
N ALA A 7 7.49 20.59 4.67
CA ALA A 7 6.18 20.02 4.96
C ALA A 7 5.18 20.21 3.80
N TYR A 8 5.20 21.38 3.14
CA TYR A 8 4.37 21.64 1.97
C TYR A 8 4.81 20.79 0.77
N VAL A 9 6.11 20.75 0.47
CA VAL A 9 6.65 19.94 -0.63
C VAL A 9 6.29 18.46 -0.43
N ALA A 10 6.44 17.94 0.79
CA ALA A 10 6.02 16.57 1.11
C ALA A 10 4.53 16.36 0.86
N THR A 11 3.68 17.29 1.34
CA THR A 11 2.21 17.18 1.24
C THR A 11 1.73 17.21 -0.22
N PHE A 12 2.23 18.12 -1.04
CA PHE A 12 1.93 18.15 -2.47
C PHE A 12 2.48 16.92 -3.20
N GLY A 13 3.66 16.44 -2.79
CA GLY A 13 4.24 15.19 -3.28
C GLY A 13 3.28 14.02 -3.12
N TYR A 14 2.74 13.78 -1.93
CA TYR A 14 1.80 12.67 -1.67
C TYR A 14 0.55 12.72 -2.56
N ILE A 15 0.00 13.92 -2.79
CA ILE A 15 -1.18 14.08 -3.64
C ILE A 15 -0.84 13.81 -5.10
N ILE A 16 0.24 14.38 -5.62
CA ILE A 16 0.67 14.22 -7.00
C ILE A 16 1.01 12.74 -7.27
N PHE A 17 1.84 12.12 -6.43
CA PHE A 17 2.18 10.70 -6.56
C PHE A 17 0.93 9.82 -6.44
N GLY A 18 0.03 10.12 -5.50
CA GLY A 18 -1.22 9.38 -5.35
C GLY A 18 -2.07 9.39 -6.62
N VAL A 19 -2.23 10.56 -7.26
CA VAL A 19 -3.00 10.71 -8.51
C VAL A 19 -2.30 10.01 -9.68
N VAL A 20 -0.98 10.22 -9.83
CA VAL A 20 -0.18 9.61 -10.91
C VAL A 20 -0.16 8.09 -10.79
N VAL A 21 -0.20 7.53 -9.58
CA VAL A 21 -0.28 6.08 -9.38
C VAL A 21 -1.71 5.57 -9.55
N ALA A 22 -2.73 6.28 -9.06
CA ALA A 22 -4.11 5.80 -9.10
C ALA A 22 -4.70 5.76 -10.52
N ILE A 23 -4.54 6.82 -11.30
CA ILE A 23 -5.23 6.96 -12.61
C ILE A 23 -4.80 5.88 -13.62
N PRO A 24 -3.50 5.67 -13.89
CA PRO A 24 -3.07 4.66 -14.85
C PRO A 24 -3.42 3.25 -14.38
N ASN A 25 -3.23 2.96 -13.09
CA ASN A 25 -3.54 1.64 -12.54
C ASN A 25 -5.03 1.31 -12.63
N LEU A 26 -5.91 2.28 -12.39
CA LEU A 26 -7.35 2.11 -12.59
C LEU A 26 -7.70 1.86 -14.06
N TYR A 27 -7.10 2.63 -14.98
CA TYR A 27 -7.31 2.46 -16.42
C TYR A 27 -6.92 1.04 -16.89
N PHE A 28 -5.73 0.57 -16.52
CA PHE A 28 -5.28 -0.78 -16.87
C PHE A 28 -6.12 -1.87 -16.20
N PHE A 29 -6.51 -1.68 -14.94
CA PHE A 29 -7.38 -2.60 -14.21
C PHE A 29 -8.71 -2.80 -14.93
N ILE A 30 -9.41 -1.72 -15.30
CA ILE A 30 -10.69 -1.79 -16.01
C ILE A 30 -10.52 -2.51 -17.35
N LYS A 31 -9.45 -2.22 -18.10
CA LYS A 31 -9.19 -2.84 -19.40
C LYS A 31 -8.94 -4.35 -19.28
N LEU A 32 -8.17 -4.78 -18.28
CA LEU A 32 -7.86 -6.19 -18.04
C LEU A 32 -9.06 -6.98 -17.52
N VAL A 33 -9.88 -6.39 -16.65
CA VAL A 33 -11.08 -7.05 -16.09
C VAL A 33 -12.14 -7.29 -17.18
N LYS A 34 -12.27 -6.39 -18.16
CA LYS A 34 -13.22 -6.53 -19.27
C LYS A 34 -12.90 -7.72 -20.19
N CYS A 35 -11.64 -8.12 -20.31
CA CYS A 35 -11.23 -9.20 -21.20
C CYS A 35 -11.12 -10.55 -20.47
N LYS A 36 -12.13 -11.42 -20.62
CA LYS A 36 -12.16 -12.77 -20.00
C LYS A 36 -10.89 -13.61 -20.24
N LYS A 37 -10.33 -13.56 -21.46
CA LYS A 37 -9.13 -14.33 -21.86
C LYS A 37 -7.88 -13.85 -21.12
N LEU A 38 -7.75 -12.53 -20.92
CA LEU A 38 -6.64 -11.92 -20.17
C LEU A 38 -6.76 -12.20 -18.66
N ARG A 39 -7.98 -12.16 -18.12
CA ARG A 39 -8.24 -12.39 -16.68
C ARG A 39 -7.72 -13.74 -16.16
N SER A 40 -7.82 -14.81 -16.95
CA SER A 40 -7.34 -16.14 -16.51
C SER A 40 -5.82 -16.30 -16.58
N ASN A 41 -5.13 -15.49 -17.38
CA ASN A 41 -3.69 -15.61 -17.59
C ASN A 41 -2.90 -14.58 -16.77
N TYR A 42 -3.51 -13.43 -16.48
CA TYR A 42 -2.90 -12.31 -15.77
C TYR A 42 -3.53 -12.06 -14.40
N GLY A 43 -4.07 -13.10 -13.75
CA GLY A 43 -4.79 -12.98 -12.47
C GLY A 43 -3.97 -12.28 -11.38
N LEU A 44 -2.68 -12.62 -11.28
CA LEU A 44 -1.76 -12.01 -10.33
C LEU A 44 -1.53 -10.51 -10.63
N MET A 45 -1.39 -10.16 -11.91
CA MET A 45 -1.22 -8.77 -12.37
C MET A 45 -2.47 -7.93 -12.15
N VAL A 46 -3.67 -8.50 -12.31
CA VAL A 46 -4.94 -7.83 -12.01
C VAL A 46 -5.02 -7.49 -10.52
N PHE A 47 -4.65 -8.42 -9.65
CA PHE A 47 -4.63 -8.16 -8.21
C PHE A 47 -3.55 -7.12 -7.85
N GLN A 48 -2.37 -7.16 -8.48
CA GLN A 48 -1.35 -6.13 -8.29
C GLN A 48 -1.82 -4.73 -8.70
N LEU A 49 -2.51 -4.58 -9.83
CA LEU A 49 -3.05 -3.29 -10.28
C LEU A 49 -4.10 -2.76 -9.31
N PHE A 50 -4.93 -3.63 -8.75
CA PHE A 50 -5.91 -3.25 -7.73
C PHE A 50 -5.24 -2.73 -6.45
N ILE A 51 -4.22 -3.43 -5.94
CA ILE A 51 -3.46 -2.98 -4.76
C ILE A 51 -2.70 -1.67 -5.05
N SER A 52 -2.15 -1.52 -6.25
CA SER A 52 -1.44 -0.31 -6.66
C SER A 52 -2.39 0.90 -6.77
N PHE A 53 -3.61 0.68 -7.27
CA PHE A 53 -4.66 1.68 -7.24
C PHE A 53 -5.05 2.06 -5.81
N ALA A 54 -5.28 1.08 -4.93
CA ALA A 54 -5.58 1.31 -3.52
C ALA A 54 -4.45 2.13 -2.84
N CYS A 55 -3.19 1.82 -3.14
CA CYS A 55 -2.05 2.60 -2.67
C CYS A 55 -2.12 4.07 -3.11
N GLY A 56 -2.38 4.33 -4.39
CA GLY A 56 -2.54 5.71 -4.90
C GLY A 56 -3.65 6.48 -4.18
N VAL A 57 -4.79 5.82 -3.91
CA VAL A 57 -5.90 6.43 -3.15
C VAL A 57 -5.49 6.77 -1.72
N VAL A 58 -4.79 5.87 -1.03
CA VAL A 58 -4.37 6.09 0.36
C VAL A 58 -3.29 7.16 0.48
N LEU A 59 -2.34 7.21 -0.46
CA LEU A 59 -1.39 8.31 -0.57
C LEU A 59 -2.10 9.65 -0.75
N GLY A 60 -3.11 9.69 -1.62
CA GLY A 60 -3.95 10.88 -1.83
C GLY A 60 -4.67 11.29 -0.54
N LEU A 61 -5.30 10.35 0.16
CA LEU A 61 -6.00 10.60 1.43
C LEU A 61 -5.06 11.09 2.54
N LYS A 62 -3.85 10.54 2.62
CA LYS A 62 -2.83 11.04 3.55
C LYS A 62 -2.43 12.48 3.23
N GLY A 63 -2.23 12.77 1.94
CA GLY A 63 -1.96 14.11 1.44
C GLY A 63 -3.07 15.10 1.83
N THR A 64 -4.35 14.76 1.61
CA THR A 64 -5.47 15.64 1.97
C THR A 64 -5.59 15.87 3.46
N VAL A 65 -5.42 14.83 4.29
CA VAL A 65 -5.42 14.96 5.75
C VAL A 65 -4.28 15.87 6.22
N ARG A 66 -3.09 15.76 5.63
CA ARG A 66 -1.96 16.68 5.93
C ARG A 66 -2.26 18.11 5.51
N THR A 67 -2.87 18.33 4.33
CA THR A 67 -3.28 19.66 3.88
C THR A 67 -4.29 20.30 4.83
N VAL A 68 -5.33 19.56 5.25
CA VAL A 68 -6.35 20.07 6.19
C VAL A 68 -5.73 20.45 7.54
N LYS A 69 -4.83 19.61 8.07
CA LYS A 69 -4.11 19.90 9.32
C LYS A 69 -3.21 21.14 9.20
N ASN A 70 -2.62 21.37 8.02
CA ASN A 70 -1.83 22.57 7.75
C ASN A 70 -2.69 23.83 7.68
N PHE A 71 -3.89 23.76 7.07
CA PHE A 71 -4.81 24.90 7.00
C PHE A 71 -5.39 25.31 8.35
N LEU A 72 -5.58 24.36 9.27
CA LEU A 72 -6.06 24.63 10.63
C LEU A 72 -4.96 25.11 11.60
N ASP A 73 -3.71 25.25 11.13
CA ASP A 73 -2.50 25.60 11.93
C ASP A 73 -2.29 24.71 13.17
N ILE A 74 -2.83 23.49 13.14
CA ILE A 74 -2.69 22.44 14.18
C ILE A 74 -1.29 21.76 14.10
N LEU A 75 -0.41 22.27 13.23
CA LEU A 75 0.94 21.78 12.92
C LEU A 75 1.90 21.71 14.12
N GLY A 76 1.59 22.40 15.23
CA GLY A 76 2.46 22.51 16.42
C GLY A 76 2.07 21.68 17.63
N GLU A 77 0.95 20.95 17.59
CA GLU A 77 0.51 20.16 18.75
C GLU A 77 1.25 18.82 18.86
N ILE A 78 1.85 18.57 20.02
CA ILE A 78 2.53 17.31 20.34
C ILE A 78 1.46 16.24 20.61
N THR A 79 1.30 15.27 19.70
CA THR A 79 0.41 14.13 19.91
C THR A 79 1.18 12.90 20.35
N SER A 80 0.53 12.04 21.15
CA SER A 80 1.11 10.74 21.52
C SER A 80 1.22 9.84 20.27
N SER A 81 2.31 9.07 20.16
CA SER A 81 2.54 8.10 19.08
C SER A 81 1.36 7.12 18.92
N LYS A 82 0.72 6.73 20.02
CA LYS A 82 -0.47 5.88 20.00
C LYS A 82 -1.65 6.54 19.28
N THR A 83 -1.92 7.81 19.56
CA THR A 83 -3.02 8.56 18.90
C THR A 83 -2.80 8.69 17.39
N CYS A 84 -1.54 8.72 16.95
CA CYS A 84 -1.16 8.76 15.55
C CYS A 84 -1.39 7.42 14.82
N LEU A 85 -1.14 6.29 15.49
CA LEU A 85 -1.46 4.95 14.97
C LEU A 85 -2.96 4.68 14.89
N TYR A 86 -3.74 5.23 15.84
CA TYR A 86 -5.21 5.11 15.82
C TYR A 86 -5.89 6.03 14.82
N GLN A 87 -5.14 6.92 14.15
CA GLN A 87 -5.72 7.72 13.09
C GLN A 87 -6.08 6.82 11.91
N SER A 88 -7.35 6.84 11.49
CA SER A 88 -7.95 5.89 10.54
C SER A 88 -7.20 5.65 9.21
N VAL A 89 -6.30 6.54 8.80
CA VAL A 89 -5.56 6.43 7.53
C VAL A 89 -4.23 5.67 7.70
N THR A 90 -3.58 5.79 8.86
CA THR A 90 -2.28 5.16 9.14
C THR A 90 -2.30 3.62 9.09
N PRO A 91 -3.27 2.91 9.70
CA PRO A 91 -3.36 1.44 9.61
C PRO A 91 -3.47 0.96 8.17
N LEU A 92 -4.30 1.67 7.41
CA LEU A 92 -4.64 1.33 6.03
C LEU A 92 -3.42 1.53 5.13
N GLU A 93 -2.66 2.60 5.35
CA GLU A 93 -1.41 2.88 4.65
C GLU A 93 -0.35 1.81 4.92
N ILE A 94 -0.09 1.50 6.19
CA ILE A 94 0.90 0.49 6.55
C ILE A 94 0.51 -0.86 5.92
N TRP A 95 -0.77 -1.24 5.99
CA TRP A 95 -1.25 -2.50 5.42
C TRP A 95 -1.04 -2.54 3.91
N ILE A 96 -1.36 -1.47 3.19
CA ILE A 96 -1.19 -1.42 1.74
C ILE A 96 0.27 -1.41 1.32
N TYR A 97 1.17 -0.76 2.07
CA TYR A 97 2.60 -0.84 1.76
C TYR A 97 3.15 -2.25 1.93
N PHE A 98 2.80 -2.95 3.01
CA PHE A 98 3.19 -4.35 3.16
C PHE A 98 2.58 -5.22 2.06
N GLN A 99 1.31 -5.00 1.74
CA GLN A 99 0.64 -5.74 0.67
C GLN A 99 1.30 -5.49 -0.70
N PHE A 100 1.77 -4.27 -0.96
CA PHE A 100 2.48 -3.94 -2.18
C PHE A 100 3.86 -4.63 -2.23
N ALA A 101 4.59 -4.65 -1.11
CA ALA A 101 5.88 -5.33 -1.00
C ALA A 101 5.75 -6.85 -1.16
N THR A 102 4.80 -7.47 -0.48
CA THR A 102 4.56 -8.93 -0.57
C THR A 102 4.04 -9.32 -1.95
N MET A 103 3.28 -8.45 -2.61
CA MET A 103 2.86 -8.65 -4.00
C MET A 103 4.04 -8.59 -4.98
N LEU A 104 4.98 -7.65 -4.81
CA LEU A 104 6.18 -7.59 -5.66
C LEU A 104 7.04 -8.86 -5.51
N LEU A 105 7.15 -9.36 -4.27
CA LEU A 105 7.79 -10.64 -3.99
C LEU A 105 7.04 -11.79 -4.68
N ALA A 106 5.71 -11.83 -4.55
CA ALA A 106 4.88 -12.85 -5.19
C ALA A 106 5.03 -12.83 -6.72
N ASN A 107 5.07 -11.66 -7.35
CA ASN A 107 5.30 -11.55 -8.80
C ASN A 107 6.70 -12.03 -9.21
N SER A 108 7.71 -11.79 -8.37
CA SER A 108 9.06 -12.29 -8.60
C SER A 108 9.12 -13.83 -8.51
N ILE A 109 8.41 -14.42 -7.54
CA ILE A 109 8.29 -15.89 -7.38
C ILE A 109 7.50 -16.50 -8.54
N ASP A 110 6.40 -15.87 -8.96
CA ASP A 110 5.60 -16.32 -10.11
C ASP A 110 6.46 -16.42 -11.38
N ARG A 111 7.25 -15.37 -11.68
CA ARG A 111 8.17 -15.38 -12.82
C ARG A 111 9.27 -16.44 -12.68
N LEU A 112 9.79 -16.65 -11.48
CA LEU A 112 10.80 -17.68 -11.22
C LEU A 112 10.23 -19.08 -11.48
N LEU A 113 8.99 -19.36 -11.03
CA LEU A 113 8.31 -20.64 -11.26
C LEU A 113 8.08 -20.92 -12.75
N VAL A 114 7.72 -19.90 -13.53
CA VAL A 114 7.55 -20.02 -14.98
C VAL A 114 8.85 -20.42 -15.67
N VAL A 115 9.98 -19.89 -15.21
CA VAL A 115 11.30 -20.15 -15.79
C VAL A 115 11.85 -21.52 -15.37
N CYS A 116 11.68 -21.89 -14.09
CA CYS A 116 12.22 -23.15 -13.57
C CYS A 116 11.41 -24.37 -14.02
N ASP A 117 10.07 -24.32 -13.94
CA ASP A 117 9.19 -25.46 -14.21
C ASP A 117 7.94 -25.07 -15.02
N PRO A 118 8.10 -24.80 -16.34
CA PRO A 118 7.01 -24.30 -17.18
C PRO A 118 5.85 -25.30 -17.28
N LEU A 119 6.12 -26.61 -17.38
CA LEU A 119 5.09 -27.64 -17.56
C LEU A 119 4.17 -27.75 -16.33
N PHE A 120 4.73 -27.73 -15.12
CA PHE A 120 3.96 -27.75 -13.88
C PHE A 120 3.16 -26.46 -13.70
N TYR A 121 3.77 -25.32 -14.06
CA TYR A 121 3.13 -24.01 -14.00
C TYR A 121 1.87 -23.95 -14.88
N PHE A 122 1.98 -24.33 -16.16
CA PHE A 122 0.82 -24.25 -17.07
C PHE A 122 -0.31 -25.21 -16.69
N ALA A 123 0.01 -26.37 -16.12
CA ALA A 123 -0.98 -27.34 -15.62
C ALA A 123 -1.77 -26.80 -14.42
N ASN A 124 -1.11 -26.12 -13.48
CA ASN A 124 -1.70 -25.71 -12.19
C ASN A 124 -1.81 -24.20 -11.97
N ARG A 125 -1.74 -23.38 -13.04
CA ARG A 125 -1.64 -21.91 -12.97
C ARG A 125 -2.61 -21.24 -11.99
N LEU A 126 -3.89 -21.63 -12.00
CA LEU A 126 -4.91 -21.01 -11.14
C LEU A 126 -4.64 -21.28 -9.65
N ARG A 127 -4.21 -22.50 -9.30
CA ARG A 127 -3.88 -22.85 -7.92
C ARG A 127 -2.64 -22.09 -7.44
N ILE A 128 -1.62 -21.99 -8.29
CA ILE A 128 -0.40 -21.23 -8.00
C ILE A 128 -0.74 -19.76 -7.72
N VAL A 129 -1.48 -19.10 -8.63
CA VAL A 129 -1.89 -17.70 -8.43
C VAL A 129 -2.71 -17.51 -7.15
N ILE A 130 -3.69 -18.38 -6.87
CA ILE A 130 -4.50 -18.28 -5.63
C ILE A 130 -3.62 -18.44 -4.39
N LEU A 131 -2.70 -19.40 -4.38
CA LEU A 131 -1.77 -19.61 -3.27
C LEU A 131 -0.87 -18.39 -3.04
N LEU A 132 -0.26 -17.84 -4.10
CA LEU A 132 0.58 -16.66 -3.98
C LEU A 132 -0.21 -15.44 -3.48
N VAL A 133 -1.44 -15.25 -3.97
CA VAL A 133 -2.32 -14.17 -3.50
C VAL A 133 -2.65 -14.35 -2.01
N SER A 134 -3.04 -15.56 -1.60
CA SER A 134 -3.33 -15.83 -0.18
C SER A 134 -2.12 -15.63 0.72
N LEU A 135 -0.93 -16.05 0.26
CA LEU A 135 0.32 -15.87 1.00
C LEU A 135 0.70 -14.38 1.12
N SER A 136 0.47 -13.60 0.06
CA SER A 136 0.73 -12.15 0.08
C SER A 136 -0.16 -11.43 1.10
N ILE A 137 -1.44 -11.77 1.16
CA ILE A 137 -2.40 -11.19 2.11
C ILE A 137 -2.07 -11.64 3.54
N GLY A 138 -1.80 -12.93 3.73
CA GLY A 138 -1.47 -13.48 5.04
C GLY A 138 -0.17 -12.90 5.61
N SER A 139 0.87 -12.76 4.80
CA SER A 139 2.13 -12.15 5.25
C SER A 139 1.98 -10.66 5.58
N ALA A 140 1.21 -9.90 4.78
CA ALA A 140 0.95 -8.50 5.07
C ALA A 140 0.15 -8.29 6.37
N THR A 141 -0.86 -9.12 6.64
CA THR A 141 -1.64 -9.01 7.89
C THR A 141 -0.84 -9.42 9.12
N ILE A 142 0.01 -10.45 9.02
CA ILE A 142 0.91 -10.83 10.12
C ILE A 142 1.89 -9.70 10.45
N LEU A 143 2.49 -9.07 9.44
CA LEU A 143 3.42 -7.95 9.64
C LEU A 143 2.73 -6.73 10.26
N MET A 144 1.50 -6.44 9.83
CA MET A 144 0.67 -5.41 10.47
C MET A 144 0.44 -5.69 11.95
N ILE A 145 0.03 -6.90 12.31
CA ILE A 145 -0.22 -7.29 13.70
C ILE A 145 1.07 -7.20 14.51
N ALA A 146 2.20 -7.67 13.97
CA ALA A 146 3.49 -7.60 14.64
C ALA A 146 3.88 -6.15 14.96
N LEU A 147 3.69 -5.21 14.03
CA LEU A 147 3.93 -3.79 14.28
C LEU A 147 3.00 -3.23 15.36
N TYR A 148 1.71 -3.57 15.32
CA TYR A 148 0.76 -3.14 16.36
C TYR A 148 1.16 -3.63 17.76
N VAL A 149 1.52 -4.91 17.89
CA VAL A 149 1.95 -5.50 19.16
C VAL A 149 3.24 -4.85 19.66
N THR A 150 4.16 -4.55 18.75
CA THR A 150 5.45 -3.91 19.07
C THR A 150 5.21 -2.49 19.58
N GLU A 151 4.40 -1.69 18.87
CA GLU A 151 4.06 -0.32 19.29
C GLU A 151 3.27 -0.26 20.60
N LEU A 152 2.46 -1.28 20.91
CA LEU A 152 1.79 -1.40 22.21
C LEU A 152 2.76 -1.66 23.37
N HIS A 153 3.85 -2.39 23.12
CA HIS A 153 4.87 -2.69 24.13
C HIS A 153 5.87 -1.56 24.34
N LEU A 154 6.06 -0.68 23.35
CA LEU A 154 6.98 0.45 23.49
C LEU A 154 6.36 1.57 24.37
N PRO A 155 7.20 2.27 25.17
CA PRO A 155 6.74 3.41 25.95
C PRO A 155 6.30 4.55 25.03
N ASP A 156 5.26 5.29 25.45
CA ASP A 156 4.69 6.40 24.69
C ASP A 156 5.75 7.45 24.33
N ARG A 157 6.09 7.52 23.04
CA ARG A 157 6.96 8.58 22.51
C ARG A 157 6.11 9.75 22.02
N LYS A 158 6.54 10.96 22.36
CA LYS A 158 5.96 12.20 21.82
C LYS A 158 6.60 12.45 20.46
N THR A 159 5.84 12.35 19.38
CA THR A 159 6.32 12.62 18.02
C THR A 159 5.71 13.91 17.49
N VAL A 160 6.51 14.68 16.73
CA VAL A 160 6.02 15.85 16.00
C VAL A 160 5.02 15.34 14.95
N LYS A 161 3.86 16.00 14.81
CA LYS A 161 2.63 15.59 14.07
C LYS A 161 2.76 15.17 12.59
N MET A 162 3.97 14.99 12.06
CA MET A 162 4.19 14.15 10.88
C MET A 162 4.11 12.69 11.33
N CYS A 163 2.88 12.21 11.50
CA CYS A 163 2.62 10.77 11.47
C CYS A 163 3.30 10.20 10.21
N PRO A 164 4.30 9.30 10.37
CA PRO A 164 5.09 8.79 9.26
C PRO A 164 4.22 8.22 8.15
#